data_AF-A0A1F8DM02-F1
#
_entry.id   AF-A0A1F8DM02-F1
#
_cell.length_a   1.000
_cell.length_b   1.000
_cell.length_c   1.000
_cell.angle_alpha   90.00
_cell.angle_beta   90.00
_cell.angle_gamma   90.00
#
_symmetry.space_group_name_H-M   'P 1'
#
loop_
_entity.id
_entity.type
_entity.pdbx_description
1 polymer ?
#
loop_
_entity_poly.entity_id
_entity_poly.type
_entity_poly.pdbx_seq_one_letter_code
_entity_poly.pdbx_strand_id
1 'polypeptide(L)'
;MKQYDTLISELQDVQKRNDLERGNLITQKIIELKKEISASKTNCGVGSATSVNNPQLLITPEVKKETISSGIIQMNKCEEANRWEEKIAYYVKISDLADPDLKNQTNLSREEIRNTLARLAEGLKIIREQCNNIRAVATGTAASAQAVSEPIRPVGVQSAEEIRIYYKTKIENITETGDASEQIQKFKELKDDKDRLIGELIRNKKEIQAGELGEIVEEIKINKNEIIADGVSVKMTGNRILLNIGSSPISVVSAGNKVIIKDKNLEVSADDVSISDNSLKIGGMEIKLAASEVAKKLNVAPEAVELTTENSQPVYKMKIAEQRKLFGLIRINAQNTQTADANNGNLLSESKPWYYFLTTK
;
A
#
# COMPACT_ATOMS: atom_id res chain seq x y z
N MET A 1 13.28 13.44 -12.71
CA MET A 1 12.45 12.36 -12.15
C MET A 1 11.13 12.87 -11.59
N LYS A 2 11.10 13.78 -10.60
CA LYS A 2 9.83 14.33 -10.07
C LYS A 2 8.80 14.76 -11.14
N GLN A 3 9.22 15.47 -12.19
CA GLN A 3 8.32 15.86 -13.30
C GLN A 3 7.77 14.67 -14.10
N TYR A 4 8.55 13.59 -14.26
CA TYR A 4 8.11 12.38 -14.93
C TYR A 4 7.02 11.69 -14.10
N ASP A 5 7.25 11.55 -12.79
CA ASP A 5 6.28 10.95 -11.88
C ASP A 5 4.97 11.76 -11.84
N THR A 6 5.06 13.09 -11.85
CA THR A 6 3.89 13.99 -11.95
C THR A 6 3.12 13.77 -13.25
N LEU A 7 3.80 13.68 -14.41
CA LEU A 7 3.12 13.45 -15.68
C LEU A 7 2.45 12.08 -15.76
N ILE A 8 3.04 11.05 -15.14
CA ILE A 8 2.45 9.72 -15.07
C ILE A 8 1.17 9.73 -14.22
N SER A 9 1.19 10.40 -13.06
CA SER A 9 -0.01 10.59 -12.22
C SER A 9 -1.08 11.42 -12.95
N GLU A 10 -0.71 12.52 -13.62
CA GLU A 10 -1.66 13.33 -14.40
C GLU A 10 -2.27 12.52 -15.55
N LEU A 11 -1.50 11.66 -16.22
CA LEU A 11 -1.99 10.77 -17.26
C LEU A 11 -3.05 9.80 -16.71
N GLN A 12 -2.81 9.23 -15.53
CA GLN A 12 -3.77 8.34 -14.86
C GLN A 12 -5.08 9.07 -14.50
N ASP A 13 -4.99 10.31 -14.04
CA ASP A 13 -6.14 11.15 -13.69
C ASP A 13 -6.99 11.53 -14.92
N VAL A 14 -6.33 11.87 -16.02
CA VAL A 14 -6.98 12.19 -17.28
C VAL A 14 -7.65 10.97 -17.90
N GLN A 15 -7.04 9.79 -17.75
CA GLN A 15 -7.68 8.52 -18.09
C GLN A 15 -8.92 8.22 -17.23
N LYS A 16 -8.89 8.51 -15.91
CA LYS A 16 -10.08 8.38 -15.03
C LYS A 16 -11.25 9.24 -15.53
N ARG A 17 -10.97 10.38 -16.18
CA ARG A 17 -11.97 11.32 -16.73
C ARG A 17 -12.34 11.05 -18.20
N ASN A 18 -11.72 10.06 -18.82
CA ASN A 18 -11.91 9.70 -20.22
C ASN A 18 -11.62 10.86 -21.21
N ASP A 19 -10.70 11.76 -20.86
CA ASP A 19 -10.30 12.92 -21.66
C ASP A 19 -9.10 12.55 -22.56
N LEU A 20 -9.43 12.08 -23.76
CA LEU A 20 -8.46 11.54 -24.72
C LEU A 20 -7.48 12.61 -25.25
N GLU A 21 -7.93 13.85 -25.47
CA GLU A 21 -7.06 14.90 -26.00
C GLU A 21 -5.98 15.29 -25.00
N ARG A 22 -6.37 15.48 -23.73
CA ARG A 22 -5.40 15.80 -22.68
C ARG A 22 -4.48 14.61 -22.40
N GLY A 23 -4.98 13.38 -22.53
CA GLY A 23 -4.18 12.16 -22.38
C GLY A 23 -3.07 12.07 -23.43
N ASN A 24 -3.40 12.42 -24.68
CA ASN A 24 -2.43 12.50 -25.77
C ASN A 24 -1.36 13.58 -25.52
N LEU A 25 -1.77 14.76 -25.03
CA LEU A 25 -0.84 15.85 -24.72
C LEU A 25 0.16 15.45 -23.62
N ILE A 26 -0.32 14.80 -22.56
CA ILE A 26 0.54 14.35 -21.45
C ILE A 26 1.47 13.24 -21.94
N THR A 27 0.98 12.32 -22.77
CA THR A 27 1.79 11.26 -23.38
C THR A 27 2.94 11.84 -24.21
N GLN A 28 2.67 12.87 -25.04
CA GLN A 28 3.71 13.56 -25.80
C GLN A 28 4.75 14.22 -24.88
N LYS A 29 4.32 14.89 -23.81
CA LYS A 29 5.25 15.48 -22.81
C LYS A 29 6.14 14.42 -22.14
N ILE A 30 5.58 13.23 -21.85
CA ILE A 30 6.34 12.11 -21.29
C ILE A 30 7.41 11.62 -22.29
N ILE A 31 7.05 11.50 -23.57
CA ILE A 31 7.97 11.08 -24.64
C ILE A 31 9.10 12.11 -24.80
N GLU A 32 8.78 13.40 -24.84
CA GLU A 32 9.76 14.49 -24.94
C GLU A 32 10.72 14.51 -23.74
N LEU A 33 10.18 14.41 -22.53
CA LEU A 33 10.98 14.40 -21.30
C LEU A 33 11.92 13.17 -21.26
N LYS A 34 11.48 11.99 -21.74
CA LYS A 34 12.35 10.81 -21.87
C LYS A 34 13.49 11.05 -22.87
N LYS A 35 13.21 11.68 -24.02
CA LYS A 35 14.25 12.04 -25.00
C LYS A 35 15.28 12.98 -24.38
N GLU A 36 14.83 13.99 -23.63
CA GLU A 36 15.70 14.96 -22.96
C GLU A 36 16.59 14.30 -21.89
N ILE A 37 16.01 13.44 -21.04
CA ILE A 37 16.77 12.67 -20.04
C ILE A 37 17.82 11.78 -20.71
N SER A 38 17.48 11.15 -21.84
CA SER A 38 18.38 10.27 -22.57
C SER A 38 19.54 11.05 -23.21
N ALA A 39 19.25 12.21 -23.82
CA ALA A 39 20.25 13.12 -24.37
C ALA A 39 21.18 13.69 -23.28
N SER A 40 20.62 14.01 -22.11
CA SER A 40 21.40 14.47 -20.96
C SER A 40 22.34 13.39 -20.41
N LYS A 41 21.88 12.13 -20.37
CA LYS A 41 22.72 10.97 -19.99
C LYS A 41 23.88 10.74 -20.96
N THR A 42 23.68 10.89 -22.27
CA THR A 42 24.76 10.75 -23.26
C THR A 42 25.80 11.87 -23.16
N ASN A 43 25.37 13.09 -22.79
CA ASN A 43 26.27 14.24 -22.63
C ASN A 43 27.04 14.23 -21.30
N CYS A 44 26.58 13.49 -20.28
CA CYS A 44 27.33 13.31 -19.03
C CYS A 44 28.45 12.25 -19.14
N GLY A 45 28.59 11.55 -20.28
CA GLY A 45 29.58 10.50 -20.49
C GLY A 45 30.85 10.93 -21.23
N VAL A 46 30.91 12.15 -21.79
CA VAL A 46 32.02 12.58 -22.65
C VAL A 46 32.47 14.00 -22.28
N GLY A 47 33.56 14.10 -21.52
CA GLY A 47 34.43 15.28 -21.61
C GLY A 47 35.00 15.83 -20.31
N SER A 48 36.28 15.55 -20.14
CA SER A 48 37.32 16.57 -19.88
C SER A 48 37.61 16.98 -18.44
N ALA A 49 38.60 16.26 -17.89
CA ALA A 49 39.67 16.86 -17.13
C ALA A 49 40.33 17.99 -17.94
N THR A 50 40.09 19.23 -17.56
CA THR A 50 40.97 20.34 -17.91
C THR A 50 41.43 21.00 -16.63
N SER A 51 42.72 20.77 -16.35
CA SER A 51 43.53 21.38 -15.31
C SER A 51 43.43 22.91 -15.35
N VAL A 52 43.02 23.52 -14.23
CA VAL A 52 43.28 24.93 -13.92
C VAL A 52 43.94 24.98 -12.54
N ASN A 53 45.20 25.40 -12.54
CA ASN A 53 45.99 25.71 -11.35
C ASN A 53 45.46 26.98 -10.67
N ASN A 54 45.02 26.90 -9.40
CA ASN A 54 45.49 27.81 -8.34
C ASN A 54 44.99 27.36 -6.95
N PRO A 55 45.72 27.65 -5.85
CA PRO A 55 45.48 27.08 -4.53
C PRO A 55 44.60 27.98 -3.66
N GLN A 56 43.60 27.40 -3.00
CA GLN A 56 43.15 27.91 -1.71
C GLN A 56 42.52 26.81 -0.88
N LEU A 57 43.11 26.61 0.29
CA LEU A 57 42.72 25.70 1.36
C LEU A 57 41.29 25.97 1.83
N LEU A 58 40.44 24.94 1.79
CA LEU A 58 39.35 24.77 2.75
C LEU A 58 39.02 23.28 2.88
N ILE A 59 39.37 22.75 4.04
CA ILE A 59 39.11 21.37 4.47
C ILE A 59 37.60 21.20 4.57
N THR A 60 37.04 20.34 3.72
CA THR A 60 35.69 19.78 3.89
C THR A 60 35.77 18.26 3.85
N PRO A 61 34.95 17.56 4.66
CA PRO A 61 35.06 16.13 4.82
C PRO A 61 34.63 15.39 3.56
N GLU A 62 35.48 14.47 3.15
CA GLU A 62 35.35 13.58 2.01
C GLU A 62 34.16 12.63 2.22
N VAL A 63 32.98 13.04 1.72
CA VAL A 63 31.86 12.12 1.52
C VAL A 63 32.15 11.36 0.24
N LYS A 64 32.57 10.10 0.38
CA LYS A 64 32.55 9.10 -0.69
C LYS A 64 31.16 9.13 -1.34
N LYS A 65 31.07 9.76 -2.51
CA LYS A 65 29.95 9.55 -3.42
C LYS A 65 30.10 8.12 -3.94
N GLU A 66 29.37 7.20 -3.32
CA GLU A 66 29.01 5.96 -3.97
C GLU A 66 28.28 6.32 -5.26
N THR A 67 28.94 6.05 -6.37
CA THR A 67 28.31 5.98 -7.68
C THR A 67 27.24 4.90 -7.59
N ILE A 68 25.99 5.29 -7.30
CA ILE A 68 24.82 4.44 -7.50
C ILE A 68 24.72 4.27 -9.02
N SER A 69 25.46 3.30 -9.53
CA SER A 69 25.23 2.71 -10.83
C SER A 69 23.74 2.38 -10.88
N SER A 70 23.04 2.94 -11.85
CA SER A 70 21.68 2.59 -12.20
C SER A 70 21.66 1.18 -12.81
N GLY A 71 22.27 0.22 -12.11
CA GLY A 71 22.09 -1.19 -12.33
C GLY A 71 20.63 -1.46 -12.04
N ILE A 72 19.81 -1.37 -13.08
CA ILE A 72 18.50 -2.00 -13.14
C ILE A 72 18.74 -3.38 -12.56
N ILE A 73 18.10 -3.68 -11.43
CA ILE A 73 18.05 -5.02 -10.88
C ILE A 73 17.26 -5.83 -11.92
N GLN A 74 17.93 -6.25 -13.00
CA GLN A 74 17.49 -7.37 -13.80
C GLN A 74 17.65 -8.56 -12.85
N MET A 75 16.59 -8.81 -12.07
CA MET A 75 16.47 -10.07 -11.37
C MET A 75 16.76 -11.16 -12.39
N ASN A 76 17.69 -12.04 -12.06
CA ASN A 76 18.05 -13.14 -12.93
C ASN A 76 16.77 -13.95 -13.19
N LYS A 77 16.39 -14.16 -14.45
CA LYS A 77 15.17 -14.92 -14.81
C LYS A 77 15.15 -16.31 -14.16
N CYS A 78 16.31 -16.89 -13.89
CA CYS A 78 16.41 -18.15 -13.16
C CYS A 78 16.09 -18.01 -11.66
N GLU A 79 16.40 -16.87 -11.01
CA GLU A 79 15.93 -16.59 -9.64
C GLU A 79 14.42 -16.37 -9.61
N GLU A 80 13.86 -15.72 -10.64
CA GLU A 80 12.41 -15.59 -10.81
C GLU A 80 11.75 -16.97 -10.88
N ALA A 81 12.32 -17.93 -11.62
CA ALA A 81 11.83 -19.31 -11.67
C ALA A 81 11.76 -19.97 -10.29
N ASN A 82 12.82 -19.82 -9.48
CA ASN A 82 12.87 -20.38 -8.13
C ASN A 82 11.76 -19.80 -7.24
N ARG A 83 11.50 -18.47 -7.32
CA ARG A 83 10.39 -17.84 -6.58
C ARG A 83 9.02 -18.39 -7.00
N TRP A 84 8.84 -18.69 -8.28
CA TRP A 84 7.60 -19.31 -8.77
C TRP A 84 7.44 -20.76 -8.28
N GLU A 85 8.52 -21.53 -8.22
CA GLU A 85 8.53 -22.87 -7.62
C GLU A 85 8.15 -22.84 -6.14
N GLU A 86 8.71 -21.90 -5.38
CA GLU A 86 8.36 -21.68 -3.96
C GLU A 86 6.88 -21.32 -3.79
N LYS A 87 6.34 -20.45 -4.66
CA LYS A 87 4.90 -20.12 -4.67
C LYS A 87 4.04 -21.34 -4.97
N ILE A 88 4.40 -22.14 -5.97
CA ILE A 88 3.67 -23.38 -6.27
C ILE A 88 3.69 -24.31 -5.07
N ALA A 89 4.86 -24.52 -4.43
CA ALA A 89 4.97 -25.37 -3.24
C ALA A 89 4.08 -24.87 -2.10
N TYR A 90 4.02 -23.55 -1.88
CA TYR A 90 3.10 -22.94 -0.91
C TYR A 90 1.63 -23.24 -1.24
N TYR A 91 1.20 -22.99 -2.49
CA TYR A 91 -0.18 -23.21 -2.91
C TYR A 91 -0.59 -24.70 -2.89
N VAL A 92 0.34 -25.61 -3.22
CA VAL A 92 0.12 -27.06 -3.08
C VAL A 92 -0.12 -27.40 -1.60
N LYS A 93 0.75 -26.94 -0.70
CA LYS A 93 0.63 -27.21 0.74
C LYS A 93 -0.71 -26.74 1.33
N ILE A 94 -1.19 -25.55 0.95
CA ILE A 94 -2.49 -25.07 1.45
C ILE A 94 -3.68 -25.75 0.75
N SER A 95 -3.52 -26.27 -0.46
CA SER A 95 -4.58 -26.97 -1.19
C SER A 95 -4.99 -28.30 -0.54
N ASP A 96 -4.08 -28.89 0.25
CA ASP A 96 -4.30 -30.12 1.01
C ASP A 96 -5.07 -29.89 2.32
N LEU A 97 -5.28 -28.63 2.72
CA LEU A 97 -6.03 -28.30 3.94
C LEU A 97 -7.52 -28.60 3.79
N ALA A 98 -8.18 -28.87 4.92
CA ALA A 98 -9.63 -28.90 4.99
C ALA A 98 -10.20 -27.49 4.75
N ASP A 99 -11.39 -27.38 4.16
CA ASP A 99 -12.02 -26.09 3.85
C ASP A 99 -12.10 -25.08 5.03
N PRO A 100 -12.42 -25.48 6.29
CA PRO A 100 -12.39 -24.53 7.41
C PRO A 100 -10.97 -24.00 7.69
N ASP A 101 -9.95 -24.86 7.62
CA ASP A 101 -8.56 -24.46 7.85
C ASP A 101 -8.04 -23.58 6.72
N LEU A 102 -8.44 -23.91 5.48
CA LEU A 102 -8.13 -23.10 4.30
C LEU A 102 -8.65 -21.68 4.47
N LYS A 103 -9.94 -21.53 4.82
CA LYS A 103 -10.59 -20.24 5.05
C LYS A 103 -9.92 -19.45 6.18
N ASN A 104 -9.41 -20.13 7.20
CA ASN A 104 -8.72 -19.49 8.33
C ASN A 104 -7.32 -18.97 7.95
N GLN A 105 -6.63 -19.64 7.02
CA GLN A 105 -5.28 -19.29 6.58
C GLN A 105 -5.27 -18.32 5.40
N THR A 106 -6.09 -18.58 4.39
CA THR A 106 -6.16 -17.83 3.14
C THR A 106 -7.63 -17.61 2.85
N ASN A 107 -8.07 -16.38 2.60
CA ASN A 107 -9.50 -16.13 2.31
C ASN A 107 -9.93 -16.63 0.91
N LEU A 108 -9.29 -17.68 0.40
CA LEU A 108 -9.44 -18.25 -0.93
C LEU A 108 -10.25 -19.53 -0.87
N SER A 109 -11.09 -19.71 -1.89
CA SER A 109 -11.73 -20.98 -2.16
C SER A 109 -10.75 -22.00 -2.75
N ARG A 110 -11.07 -23.29 -2.59
CA ARG A 110 -10.31 -24.39 -3.19
C ARG A 110 -10.19 -24.25 -4.72
N GLU A 111 -11.22 -23.71 -5.36
CA GLU A 111 -11.24 -23.46 -6.80
C GLU A 111 -10.32 -22.31 -7.20
N GLU A 112 -10.28 -21.21 -6.43
CA GLU A 112 -9.32 -20.13 -6.65
C GLU A 112 -7.87 -20.62 -6.50
N ILE A 113 -7.61 -21.52 -5.56
CA ILE A 113 -6.28 -22.12 -5.38
C ILE A 113 -5.88 -22.97 -6.58
N ARG A 114 -6.79 -23.83 -7.09
CA ARG A 114 -6.54 -24.61 -8.31
C ARG A 114 -6.25 -23.72 -9.51
N ASN A 115 -7.04 -22.68 -9.70
CA ASN A 115 -6.84 -21.71 -10.77
C ASN A 115 -5.51 -20.97 -10.63
N THR A 116 -5.11 -20.64 -9.40
CA THR A 116 -3.81 -20.02 -9.10
C THR A 116 -2.65 -20.98 -9.42
N LEU A 117 -2.75 -22.25 -9.01
CA LEU A 117 -1.76 -23.28 -9.32
C LEU A 117 -1.59 -23.52 -10.83
N ALA A 118 -2.69 -23.57 -11.58
CA ALA A 118 -2.63 -23.70 -13.04
C ALA A 118 -1.92 -22.50 -13.70
N ARG A 119 -2.27 -21.28 -13.29
CA ARG A 119 -1.61 -20.04 -13.76
C ARG A 119 -0.12 -20.00 -13.38
N LEU A 120 0.23 -20.42 -12.16
CA LEU A 120 1.61 -20.50 -11.70
C LEU A 120 2.42 -21.52 -12.52
N ALA A 121 1.86 -22.71 -12.78
CA ALA A 121 2.55 -23.74 -13.55
C ALA A 121 2.83 -23.27 -15.00
N GLU A 122 1.87 -22.60 -15.63
CA GLU A 122 2.04 -22.08 -16.98
C GLU A 122 3.09 -20.96 -17.03
N GLY A 123 3.04 -19.98 -16.12
CA GLY A 123 4.04 -18.92 -16.12
C GLY A 123 5.45 -19.42 -15.74
N LEU A 124 5.57 -20.43 -14.86
CA LEU A 124 6.86 -21.05 -14.56
C LEU A 124 7.47 -21.72 -15.80
N LYS A 125 6.66 -22.34 -16.66
CA LYS A 125 7.12 -22.90 -17.93
C LYS A 125 7.76 -21.83 -18.81
N ILE A 126 7.09 -20.68 -18.97
CA ILE A 126 7.59 -19.54 -19.75
C ILE A 126 8.91 -19.01 -19.14
N ILE A 127 8.98 -18.84 -17.82
CA ILE A 127 10.21 -18.34 -17.15
C ILE A 127 11.37 -19.32 -17.34
N ARG A 128 11.13 -20.63 -17.21
CA ARG A 128 12.17 -21.65 -17.42
C ARG A 128 12.70 -21.64 -18.85
N GLU A 129 11.83 -21.50 -19.84
CA GLU A 129 12.24 -21.34 -21.24
C GLU A 129 13.12 -20.08 -21.43
N GLN A 130 12.73 -18.95 -20.83
CA GLN A 130 13.53 -17.71 -20.85
C GLN A 130 14.89 -17.87 -20.15
N CYS A 131 14.93 -18.50 -18.97
CA CYS A 131 16.16 -18.80 -18.23
C CYS A 131 17.11 -19.71 -19.05
N ASN A 132 16.57 -20.75 -19.72
CA ASN A 132 17.36 -21.64 -20.56
C ASN A 132 17.95 -20.92 -21.78
N ASN A 133 17.18 -20.03 -22.42
CA ASN A 133 17.67 -19.21 -23.53
C ASN A 133 18.82 -18.29 -23.10
N ILE A 134 18.71 -17.65 -21.94
CA ILE A 134 19.79 -16.82 -21.39
C ILE A 134 21.06 -17.65 -21.14
N ARG A 135 20.92 -18.85 -20.57
CA ARG A 135 22.06 -19.77 -20.38
C ARG A 135 22.69 -20.18 -21.70
N ALA A 136 21.89 -20.49 -22.72
CA ALA A 136 22.37 -20.89 -24.05
C ALA A 136 23.13 -19.77 -24.79
N VAL A 137 22.75 -18.51 -24.56
CA VAL A 137 23.48 -17.33 -25.06
C VAL A 137 24.81 -17.16 -24.31
N ALA A 138 24.80 -17.33 -22.97
CA ALA A 138 26.02 -17.23 -22.16
C ALA A 138 27.06 -18.31 -22.50
N THR A 139 26.62 -19.49 -22.97
CA THR A 139 27.52 -20.58 -23.43
C THR A 139 27.95 -20.46 -24.90
N GLY A 140 27.61 -19.37 -25.60
CA GLY A 140 28.04 -19.11 -26.98
C GLY A 140 27.37 -19.99 -28.05
N THR A 141 26.31 -20.70 -27.67
CA THR A 141 25.63 -21.69 -28.53
C THR A 141 24.46 -21.13 -29.35
N ALA A 142 24.07 -19.87 -29.13
CA ALA A 142 22.93 -19.24 -29.82
C ALA A 142 23.27 -17.84 -30.36
N ALA A 143 22.84 -17.55 -31.59
CA ALA A 143 22.92 -16.20 -32.17
C ALA A 143 21.99 -15.25 -31.41
N SER A 144 22.54 -14.16 -30.87
CA SER A 144 21.82 -13.24 -29.99
C SER A 144 20.84 -12.35 -30.77
N ALA A 145 19.60 -12.79 -30.92
CA ALA A 145 18.49 -11.87 -31.00
C ALA A 145 18.06 -11.57 -29.56
N GLN A 146 18.36 -10.36 -29.06
CA GLN A 146 17.76 -9.84 -27.83
C GLN A 146 16.26 -9.62 -28.10
N ALA A 147 15.48 -10.70 -28.06
CA ALA A 147 14.04 -10.60 -27.98
C ALA A 147 13.72 -9.95 -26.63
N VAL A 148 13.18 -8.73 -26.67
CA VAL A 148 12.61 -8.07 -25.49
C VAL A 148 11.49 -8.98 -24.99
N SER A 149 11.77 -9.80 -23.97
CA SER A 149 10.79 -10.72 -23.45
C SER A 149 9.71 -9.93 -22.72
N GLU A 150 8.44 -10.14 -23.05
CA GLU A 150 7.36 -9.49 -22.31
C GLU A 150 7.43 -9.82 -20.81
N PRO A 151 7.21 -8.84 -19.92
CA PRO A 151 7.15 -9.09 -18.49
C PRO A 151 5.98 -10.02 -18.19
N ILE A 152 6.24 -11.03 -17.38
CA ILE A 152 5.25 -12.03 -17.01
C ILE A 152 4.42 -11.46 -15.87
N ARG A 153 3.10 -11.57 -16.04
CA ARG A 153 2.13 -11.10 -15.05
C ARG A 153 2.27 -11.90 -13.75
N PRO A 154 2.40 -11.24 -12.58
CA PRO A 154 2.47 -11.95 -11.32
C PRO A 154 1.17 -12.71 -11.07
N VAL A 155 1.30 -13.88 -10.45
CA VAL A 155 0.19 -14.78 -10.08
C VAL A 155 0.27 -15.03 -8.58
N GLY A 156 -0.87 -14.94 -7.90
CA GLY A 156 -0.92 -15.11 -6.45
C GLY A 156 -0.07 -14.03 -5.77
N VAL A 157 -0.38 -12.76 -6.05
CA VAL A 157 0.45 -11.62 -5.62
C VAL A 157 0.67 -11.66 -4.11
N GLN A 158 1.95 -11.63 -3.72
CA GLN A 158 2.37 -11.65 -2.32
C GLN A 158 3.00 -10.34 -1.85
N SER A 159 3.19 -9.36 -2.75
CA SER A 159 3.59 -8.03 -2.33
C SER A 159 3.22 -6.94 -3.32
N ALA A 160 3.09 -5.70 -2.84
CA ALA A 160 2.95 -4.54 -3.71
C ALA A 160 4.19 -4.33 -4.60
N GLU A 161 5.37 -4.73 -4.13
CA GLU A 161 6.62 -4.69 -4.90
C GLU A 161 6.50 -5.45 -6.21
N GLU A 162 5.91 -6.66 -6.19
CA GLU A 162 5.70 -7.45 -7.41
C GLU A 162 4.83 -6.70 -8.43
N ILE A 163 3.78 -6.03 -7.96
CA ILE A 163 2.90 -5.22 -8.80
C ILE A 163 3.69 -4.04 -9.38
N ARG A 164 4.46 -3.34 -8.54
CA ARG A 164 5.25 -2.16 -8.91
C ARG A 164 6.31 -2.50 -9.96
N ILE A 165 7.06 -3.58 -9.76
CA ILE A 165 8.07 -4.06 -10.72
C ILE A 165 7.40 -4.41 -12.06
N TYR A 166 6.34 -5.23 -12.03
CA TYR A 166 5.60 -5.60 -13.24
C TYR A 166 5.10 -4.38 -14.01
N TYR A 167 4.46 -3.44 -13.31
CA TYR A 167 3.88 -2.25 -13.90
C TYR A 167 4.96 -1.35 -14.52
N LYS A 168 6.08 -1.14 -13.81
CA LYS A 168 7.21 -0.37 -14.32
C LYS A 168 7.78 -0.97 -15.61
N THR A 169 8.05 -2.27 -15.64
CA THR A 169 8.57 -2.94 -16.83
C THR A 169 7.56 -2.93 -17.99
N LYS A 170 6.26 -3.11 -17.72
CA LYS A 170 5.24 -3.06 -18.79
C LYS A 170 5.10 -1.65 -19.35
N ILE A 171 5.17 -0.59 -18.53
CA ILE A 171 5.21 0.80 -19.03
C ILE A 171 6.40 1.00 -19.96
N GLU A 172 7.59 0.57 -19.57
CA GLU A 172 8.80 0.70 -20.39
C GLU A 172 8.59 0.06 -21.76
N ASN A 173 8.10 -1.18 -21.81
CA ASN A 173 7.81 -1.91 -23.05
C ASN A 173 6.72 -1.24 -23.91
N ILE A 174 5.66 -0.72 -23.30
CA ILE A 174 4.58 -0.01 -24.04
C ILE A 174 5.15 1.25 -24.67
N THR A 175 5.99 2.00 -23.96
CA THR A 175 6.58 3.24 -24.49
C THR A 175 7.61 3.01 -25.60
N GLU A 176 8.19 1.82 -25.70
CA GLU A 176 9.17 1.45 -26.72
C GLU A 176 8.53 0.92 -28.02
N THR A 177 7.22 0.66 -28.02
CA THR A 177 6.54 -0.01 -29.14
C THR A 177 5.32 0.76 -29.65
N GLY A 178 5.08 0.70 -30.96
CA GLY A 178 3.81 1.02 -31.60
C GLY A 178 3.52 2.51 -31.87
N ASP A 179 2.36 2.73 -32.49
CA ASP A 179 1.75 4.06 -32.64
C ASP A 179 0.98 4.46 -31.36
N ALA A 180 0.63 5.75 -31.25
CA ALA A 180 -0.01 6.29 -30.05
C ALA A 180 -1.35 5.62 -29.70
N SER A 181 -2.12 5.15 -30.69
CA SER A 181 -3.40 4.48 -30.45
C SER A 181 -3.19 3.11 -29.79
N GLU A 182 -2.21 2.35 -30.29
CA GLU A 182 -1.82 1.06 -29.70
C GLU A 182 -1.30 1.24 -28.26
N GLN A 183 -0.50 2.28 -28.01
CA GLN A 183 0.00 2.59 -26.67
C GLN A 183 -1.13 2.89 -25.69
N ILE A 184 -2.12 3.71 -26.10
CA ILE A 184 -3.29 4.03 -25.27
C ILE A 184 -4.06 2.77 -24.91
N GLN A 185 -4.28 1.86 -25.86
CA GLN A 185 -4.98 0.61 -25.61
C GLN A 185 -4.21 -0.27 -24.61
N LYS A 186 -2.90 -0.44 -24.80
CA LYS A 186 -2.05 -1.19 -23.86
C LYS A 186 -2.00 -0.57 -22.46
N PHE A 187 -2.05 0.76 -22.35
CA PHE A 187 -2.12 1.43 -21.03
C PHE A 187 -3.45 1.19 -20.32
N LYS A 188 -4.57 1.10 -21.05
CA LYS A 188 -5.87 0.73 -20.47
C LYS A 188 -5.83 -0.70 -19.92
N GLU A 189 -5.34 -1.65 -20.73
CA GLU A 189 -5.18 -3.04 -20.29
C GLU A 189 -4.25 -3.16 -19.09
N LEU A 190 -3.16 -2.39 -19.07
CA LEU A 190 -2.23 -2.35 -17.97
C LEU A 190 -2.87 -1.76 -16.68
N LYS A 191 -3.79 -0.80 -16.81
CA LYS A 191 -4.57 -0.28 -15.68
C LYS A 191 -5.51 -1.34 -15.12
N ASP A 192 -6.28 -2.00 -15.98
CA ASP A 192 -7.18 -3.09 -15.56
C ASP A 192 -6.39 -4.24 -14.89
N ASP A 193 -5.19 -4.49 -15.40
CA ASP A 193 -4.25 -5.42 -14.80
C ASP A 193 -3.81 -5.00 -13.41
N LYS A 194 -3.42 -3.73 -13.22
CA LYS A 194 -3.05 -3.17 -11.92
C LYS A 194 -4.19 -3.35 -10.92
N ASP A 195 -5.41 -2.99 -11.31
CA ASP A 195 -6.60 -3.04 -10.47
C ASP A 195 -6.90 -4.49 -10.03
N ARG A 196 -6.80 -5.43 -10.98
CA ARG A 196 -6.94 -6.86 -10.70
C ARG A 196 -5.85 -7.37 -9.73
N LEU A 197 -4.60 -6.95 -9.90
CA LEU A 197 -3.49 -7.37 -9.01
C LEU A 197 -3.61 -6.78 -7.60
N ILE A 198 -4.05 -5.52 -7.48
CA ILE A 198 -4.39 -4.90 -6.17
C ILE A 198 -5.48 -5.73 -5.48
N GLY A 199 -6.54 -6.07 -6.21
CA GLY A 199 -7.61 -6.92 -5.68
C GLY A 199 -7.11 -8.29 -5.20
N GLU A 200 -6.26 -8.95 -5.99
CA GLU A 200 -5.63 -10.23 -5.61
C GLU A 200 -4.75 -10.07 -4.35
N LEU A 201 -3.91 -9.03 -4.27
CA LEU A 201 -3.06 -8.77 -3.11
C LEU A 201 -3.89 -8.61 -1.83
N ILE A 202 -4.95 -7.80 -1.88
CA ILE A 202 -5.82 -7.56 -0.73
C ILE A 202 -6.51 -8.88 -0.31
N ARG A 203 -6.96 -9.73 -1.25
CA ARG A 203 -7.58 -11.03 -0.91
C ARG A 203 -6.61 -12.03 -0.33
N ASN A 204 -5.41 -12.10 -0.88
CA ASN A 204 -4.42 -13.11 -0.54
C ASN A 204 -3.76 -12.86 0.82
N LYS A 205 -3.62 -11.60 1.24
CA LYS A 205 -2.95 -11.23 2.50
C LYS A 205 -3.93 -10.96 3.63
N LYS A 206 -3.76 -11.71 4.73
CA LYS A 206 -4.47 -11.46 5.99
C LYS A 206 -4.04 -10.17 6.68
N GLU A 207 -2.76 -9.81 6.57
CA GLU A 207 -2.18 -8.60 7.15
C GLU A 207 -1.40 -7.87 6.08
N ILE A 208 -1.66 -6.57 5.93
CA ILE A 208 -1.07 -5.72 4.89
C ILE A 208 -0.56 -4.45 5.56
N GLN A 209 0.70 -4.10 5.29
CA GLN A 209 1.24 -2.81 5.74
C GLN A 209 0.65 -1.70 4.86
N ALA A 210 0.13 -0.64 5.47
CA ALA A 210 -0.40 0.50 4.72
C ALA A 210 0.65 1.13 3.79
N GLY A 211 1.89 1.23 4.26
CA GLY A 211 3.01 1.72 3.45
C GLY A 211 3.29 0.86 2.21
N GLU A 212 3.11 -0.46 2.28
CA GLU A 212 3.28 -1.35 1.13
C GLU A 212 2.22 -1.06 0.05
N LEU A 213 0.95 -0.94 0.43
CA LEU A 213 -0.11 -0.57 -0.52
C LEU A 213 0.05 0.87 -1.02
N GLY A 214 0.46 1.81 -0.17
CA GLY A 214 0.64 3.21 -0.51
C GLY A 214 1.65 3.48 -1.63
N GLU A 215 2.51 2.52 -1.97
CA GLU A 215 3.42 2.62 -3.12
C GLU A 215 2.73 2.40 -4.47
N ILE A 216 1.55 1.77 -4.47
CA ILE A 216 0.80 1.39 -5.68
C ILE A 216 -0.60 2.00 -5.74
N VAL A 217 -1.14 2.46 -4.60
CA VAL A 217 -2.43 3.15 -4.51
C VAL A 217 -2.29 4.47 -3.76
N GLU A 218 -3.07 5.47 -4.18
CA GLU A 218 -3.08 6.80 -3.56
C GLU A 218 -3.83 6.82 -2.21
N GLU A 219 -4.94 6.08 -2.15
CA GLU A 219 -5.82 6.06 -0.97
C GLU A 219 -6.40 4.65 -0.76
N ILE A 220 -6.42 4.22 0.50
CA ILE A 220 -7.07 3.01 0.97
C ILE A 220 -8.26 3.43 1.84
N LYS A 221 -9.49 3.14 1.41
CA LYS A 221 -10.70 3.34 2.22
C LYS A 221 -11.12 2.03 2.83
N ILE A 222 -11.43 2.04 4.11
CA ILE A 222 -11.88 0.86 4.84
C ILE A 222 -13.29 1.17 5.33
N ASN A 223 -14.24 0.42 4.81
CA ASN A 223 -15.66 0.56 5.09
C ASN A 223 -16.18 -0.71 5.75
N LYS A 224 -17.50 -0.74 6.02
CA LYS A 224 -18.23 -1.94 6.43
C LYS A 224 -18.07 -3.09 5.43
N ASN A 225 -17.40 -4.16 5.84
CA ASN A 225 -17.10 -5.40 5.10
C ASN A 225 -16.36 -5.21 3.78
N GLU A 226 -15.64 -4.11 3.60
CA GLU A 226 -15.00 -3.79 2.33
C GLU A 226 -13.75 -2.94 2.50
N ILE A 227 -12.73 -3.24 1.70
CA ILE A 227 -11.54 -2.41 1.52
C ILE A 227 -11.56 -1.91 0.06
N ILE A 228 -11.39 -0.60 -0.12
CA ILE A 228 -11.36 0.05 -1.43
C ILE A 228 -9.98 0.68 -1.62
N ALA A 229 -9.27 0.33 -2.68
CA ALA A 229 -7.94 0.86 -2.97
C ALA A 229 -7.86 1.30 -4.44
N ASP A 230 -7.64 2.59 -4.70
CA ASP A 230 -7.68 3.20 -6.06
C ASP A 230 -8.93 2.80 -6.88
N GLY A 231 -10.09 2.71 -6.22
CA GLY A 231 -11.36 2.31 -6.83
C GLY A 231 -11.60 0.80 -6.89
N VAL A 232 -10.59 -0.03 -6.59
CA VAL A 232 -10.74 -1.49 -6.48
C VAL A 232 -11.42 -1.84 -5.17
N SER A 233 -12.68 -2.25 -5.25
CA SER A 233 -13.46 -2.67 -4.09
C SER A 233 -13.31 -4.18 -3.87
N VAL A 234 -13.00 -4.56 -2.63
CA VAL A 234 -12.90 -5.96 -2.24
C VAL A 234 -13.68 -6.21 -0.96
N LYS A 235 -14.77 -6.96 -1.11
CA LYS A 235 -15.63 -7.37 0.01
C LYS A 235 -14.97 -8.48 0.80
N MET A 236 -14.63 -8.22 2.06
CA MET A 236 -14.01 -9.19 2.94
C MET A 236 -14.12 -8.78 4.41
N THR A 237 -13.96 -9.75 5.30
CA THR A 237 -13.92 -9.56 6.74
C THR A 237 -12.65 -10.17 7.32
N GLY A 238 -12.00 -9.47 8.24
CA GLY A 238 -10.89 -10.01 9.02
C GLY A 238 -9.48 -9.69 8.50
N ASN A 239 -9.35 -9.14 7.29
CA ASN A 239 -8.07 -8.61 6.82
C ASN A 239 -7.70 -7.36 7.64
N ARG A 240 -6.40 -7.24 7.94
CA ARG A 240 -5.86 -6.21 8.82
C ARG A 240 -4.95 -5.31 8.02
N ILE A 241 -5.21 -4.01 8.06
CA ILE A 241 -4.28 -3.00 7.58
C ILE A 241 -3.47 -2.51 8.78
N LEU A 242 -2.16 -2.69 8.73
CA LEU A 242 -1.20 -2.31 9.75
C LEU A 242 -0.60 -0.95 9.40
N LEU A 243 -0.60 -0.03 10.35
CA LEU A 243 0.01 1.31 10.21
C LEU A 243 0.34 1.89 11.58
N ASN A 244 1.02 3.04 11.59
CA ASN A 244 1.34 3.76 12.82
C ASN A 244 0.53 5.06 12.87
N ILE A 245 0.00 5.40 14.04
CA ILE A 245 -0.49 6.75 14.36
C ILE A 245 0.48 7.34 15.38
N GLY A 246 1.18 8.41 14.98
CA GLY A 246 2.27 8.94 15.78
C GLY A 246 3.32 7.87 16.04
N SER A 247 3.50 7.49 17.32
CA SER A 247 4.46 6.45 17.73
C SER A 247 3.83 5.08 17.96
N SER A 248 2.50 4.97 17.88
CA SER A 248 1.78 3.77 18.26
C SER A 248 1.39 2.93 17.03
N PRO A 249 1.78 1.64 16.97
CA PRO A 249 1.33 0.73 15.92
C PRO A 249 -0.13 0.33 16.16
N ILE A 250 -0.92 0.37 15.11
CA ILE A 250 -2.34 0.03 15.13
C ILE A 250 -2.69 -0.96 14.02
N SER A 251 -3.81 -1.67 14.21
CA SER A 251 -4.37 -2.59 13.22
C SER A 251 -5.81 -2.20 12.92
N VAL A 252 -6.12 -1.90 11.66
CA VAL A 252 -7.47 -1.55 11.20
C VAL A 252 -8.11 -2.77 10.53
N VAL A 253 -9.30 -3.15 10.99
CA VAL A 253 -10.03 -4.33 10.52
C VAL A 253 -11.45 -3.95 10.19
N SER A 254 -11.95 -4.43 9.05
CA SER A 254 -13.38 -4.38 8.77
C SER A 254 -14.11 -5.53 9.46
N ALA A 255 -15.03 -5.21 10.38
CA ALA A 255 -15.73 -6.21 11.20
C ALA A 255 -17.25 -5.93 11.27
N GLY A 256 -18.01 -6.66 10.45
CA GLY A 256 -19.47 -6.70 10.57
C GLY A 256 -20.14 -5.44 10.06
N ASN A 257 -20.44 -4.50 10.95
CA ASN A 257 -21.08 -3.22 10.60
C ASN A 257 -20.22 -1.99 10.80
N LYS A 258 -19.00 -2.15 11.30
CA LYS A 258 -18.10 -1.05 11.62
C LYS A 258 -16.66 -1.38 11.25
N VAL A 259 -15.83 -0.35 11.24
CA VAL A 259 -14.38 -0.48 11.25
C VAL A 259 -13.90 -0.56 12.69
N ILE A 260 -13.03 -1.53 12.97
CA ILE A 260 -12.42 -1.71 14.29
C ILE A 260 -10.93 -1.42 14.17
N ILE A 261 -10.47 -0.42 14.91
CA ILE A 261 -9.07 -0.06 15.03
C ILE A 261 -8.57 -0.61 16.37
N LYS A 262 -7.62 -1.54 16.32
CA LYS A 262 -6.98 -2.12 17.51
C LYS A 262 -5.74 -1.31 17.84
N ASP A 263 -5.72 -0.73 19.03
CA ASP A 263 -4.61 0.04 19.58
C ASP A 263 -4.29 -0.48 20.98
N LYS A 264 -3.22 -1.27 21.09
CA LYS A 264 -2.82 -1.98 22.32
C LYS A 264 -3.99 -2.80 22.89
N ASN A 265 -4.52 -2.40 24.05
CA ASN A 265 -5.64 -3.03 24.76
C ASN A 265 -6.99 -2.35 24.49
N LEU A 266 -7.04 -1.38 23.58
CA LEU A 266 -8.26 -0.67 23.20
C LEU A 266 -8.75 -1.12 21.82
N GLU A 267 -10.06 -1.30 21.72
CA GLU A 267 -10.76 -1.45 20.45
C GLU A 267 -11.56 -0.18 20.20
N VAL A 268 -11.23 0.51 19.11
CA VAL A 268 -11.86 1.75 18.70
C VAL A 268 -12.79 1.46 17.52
N SER A 269 -14.06 1.82 17.68
CA SER A 269 -15.09 1.70 16.65
C SER A 269 -15.14 2.96 15.79
N ALA A 270 -15.20 2.81 14.47
CA ALA A 270 -15.46 3.89 13.51
C ALA A 270 -16.42 3.42 12.42
N ASP A 271 -17.13 4.35 11.76
CA ASP A 271 -18.03 4.01 10.65
C ASP A 271 -17.25 3.72 9.36
N ASP A 272 -16.34 4.63 9.02
CA ASP A 272 -15.37 4.51 7.92
C ASP A 272 -14.06 5.20 8.32
N VAL A 273 -12.98 4.79 7.65
CA VAL A 273 -11.68 5.46 7.72
C VAL A 273 -11.00 5.40 6.36
N SER A 274 -10.11 6.34 6.08
CA SER A 274 -9.20 6.25 4.95
C SER A 274 -7.75 6.34 5.39
N ILE A 275 -6.85 5.83 4.57
CA ILE A 275 -5.41 5.87 4.76
C ILE A 275 -4.81 6.44 3.48
N SER A 276 -4.12 7.56 3.60
CA SER A 276 -3.30 8.13 2.52
C SER A 276 -2.01 8.66 3.15
N ASP A 277 -0.91 8.63 2.39
CA ASP A 277 0.39 9.13 2.87
C ASP A 277 0.84 8.47 4.19
N ASN A 278 0.44 7.20 4.39
CA ASN A 278 0.67 6.43 5.61
C ASN A 278 0.02 7.02 6.89
N SER A 279 -0.96 7.93 6.74
CA SER A 279 -1.71 8.54 7.83
C SER A 279 -3.16 8.07 7.85
N LEU A 280 -3.68 7.73 9.04
CA LEU A 280 -5.10 7.42 9.21
C LEU A 280 -5.94 8.70 9.18
N LYS A 281 -7.05 8.67 8.45
CA LYS A 281 -7.99 9.78 8.30
C LYS A 281 -9.43 9.33 8.61
N ILE A 282 -10.21 10.23 9.19
CA ILE A 282 -11.67 10.11 9.32
C ILE A 282 -12.34 11.38 8.83
N GLY A 283 -13.37 11.26 7.99
CA GLY A 283 -14.00 12.42 7.34
C GLY A 283 -13.00 13.32 6.59
N GLY A 284 -11.94 12.73 6.03
CA GLY A 284 -10.87 13.45 5.31
C GLY A 284 -9.81 14.13 6.20
N MET A 285 -9.95 14.06 7.53
CA MET A 285 -8.99 14.66 8.45
C MET A 285 -8.05 13.64 9.04
N GLU A 286 -6.77 13.97 9.03
CA GLU A 286 -5.71 13.18 9.65
C GLU A 286 -5.89 13.09 11.18
N ILE A 287 -5.56 11.92 11.71
CA ILE A 287 -5.50 11.61 13.13
C ILE A 287 -4.03 11.50 13.54
N LYS A 288 -3.61 12.31 14.51
CA LYS A 288 -2.19 12.39 14.92
C LYS A 288 -1.85 11.61 16.19
N LEU A 289 -2.81 11.34 17.05
CA LEU A 289 -2.62 10.60 18.30
C LEU A 289 -3.49 9.36 18.33
N ALA A 290 -2.90 8.25 18.76
CA ALA A 290 -3.65 7.01 18.94
C ALA A 290 -4.54 7.07 20.20
N ALA A 291 -5.63 6.32 20.24
CA ALA A 291 -6.59 6.34 21.34
C ALA A 291 -5.94 6.02 22.70
N SER A 292 -4.97 5.10 22.72
CA SER A 292 -4.21 4.73 23.93
C SER A 292 -3.31 5.86 24.43
N GLU A 293 -2.78 6.69 23.53
CA GLU A 293 -1.99 7.88 23.88
C GLU A 293 -2.89 8.96 24.48
N VAL A 294 -4.08 9.19 23.90
CA VAL A 294 -5.10 10.11 24.43
C VAL A 294 -5.60 9.64 25.79
N ALA A 295 -5.96 8.36 25.94
CA ALA A 295 -6.41 7.79 27.21
C ALA A 295 -5.34 7.92 28.32
N LYS A 296 -4.06 7.66 27.97
CA LYS A 296 -2.93 7.86 28.88
C LYS A 296 -2.76 9.33 29.27
N LYS A 297 -2.87 10.25 28.32
CA LYS A 297 -2.75 11.70 28.57
C LYS A 297 -3.85 12.21 29.52
N LEU A 298 -5.06 11.68 29.39
CA LEU A 298 -6.20 12.02 30.27
C LEU A 298 -6.23 11.21 31.57
N ASN A 299 -5.33 10.24 31.73
CA ASN A 299 -5.28 9.32 32.87
C ASN A 299 -6.61 8.55 33.07
N VAL A 300 -7.14 7.99 31.99
CA VAL A 300 -8.40 7.22 31.98
C VAL A 300 -8.19 5.82 31.39
N ALA A 301 -9.06 4.88 31.80
CA ALA A 301 -9.12 3.53 31.27
C ALA A 301 -10.52 3.29 30.68
N PRO A 302 -10.75 3.60 29.39
CA PRO A 302 -12.07 3.47 28.79
C PRO A 302 -12.45 2.00 28.54
N GLU A 303 -13.73 1.69 28.74
CA GLU A 303 -14.31 0.38 28.40
C GLU A 303 -14.65 0.28 26.91
N ALA A 304 -15.00 1.40 26.29
CA ALA A 304 -15.29 1.50 24.87
C ALA A 304 -14.83 2.85 24.31
N VAL A 305 -14.33 2.83 23.08
CA VAL A 305 -13.89 4.03 22.37
C VAL A 305 -14.54 4.07 20.99
N GLU A 306 -15.08 5.22 20.63
CA GLU A 306 -15.60 5.50 19.30
C GLU A 306 -14.86 6.68 18.69
N LEU A 307 -14.40 6.53 17.45
CA LEU A 307 -13.76 7.57 16.66
C LEU A 307 -14.79 8.11 15.67
N THR A 308 -15.03 9.42 15.73
CA THR A 308 -16.03 10.11 14.90
C THR A 308 -15.52 11.50 14.53
N THR A 309 -16.23 12.17 13.63
CA THR A 309 -16.03 13.59 13.34
C THR A 309 -17.08 14.43 14.07
N GLU A 310 -16.66 15.45 14.83
CA GLU A 310 -17.54 16.47 15.41
C GLU A 310 -16.99 17.86 15.08
N ASN A 311 -17.85 18.77 14.60
CA ASN A 311 -17.46 20.14 14.23
C ASN A 311 -16.24 20.20 13.28
N SER A 312 -16.18 19.27 12.31
CA SER A 312 -15.04 19.13 11.41
C SER A 312 -13.71 18.95 12.16
N GLN A 313 -13.73 18.14 13.22
CA GLN A 313 -12.54 17.67 13.93
C GLN A 313 -12.67 16.17 14.25
N PRO A 314 -11.60 15.37 14.12
CA PRO A 314 -11.62 13.98 14.55
C PRO A 314 -11.58 13.92 16.08
N VAL A 315 -12.52 13.20 16.68
CA VAL A 315 -12.66 13.09 18.13
C VAL A 315 -12.83 11.64 18.59
N TYR A 316 -12.27 11.33 19.76
CA TYR A 316 -12.51 10.08 20.48
C TYR A 316 -13.57 10.27 21.54
N LYS A 317 -14.65 9.49 21.47
CA LYS A 317 -15.65 9.35 22.53
C LYS A 317 -15.33 8.14 23.38
N MET A 318 -14.84 8.38 24.59
CA MET A 318 -14.41 7.36 25.54
C MET A 318 -15.47 7.15 26.60
N LYS A 319 -16.04 5.93 26.66
CA LYS A 319 -16.93 5.51 27.75
C LYS A 319 -16.09 4.95 28.89
N ILE A 320 -16.20 5.56 30.06
CA ILE A 320 -15.40 5.24 31.24
C ILE A 320 -16.36 4.80 32.34
N ALA A 321 -16.16 3.61 32.89
CA ALA A 321 -16.85 3.18 34.09
C ALA A 321 -16.10 3.68 35.33
N GLU A 322 -16.82 4.34 36.22
CA GLU A 322 -16.32 4.77 37.51
C GLU A 322 -17.17 4.16 38.62
N GLN A 323 -16.54 3.47 39.57
CA GLN A 323 -17.23 2.99 40.75
C GLN A 323 -17.46 4.15 41.72
N ARG A 324 -18.72 4.36 42.10
CA ARG A 324 -19.14 5.45 43.00
C ARG A 324 -20.14 4.93 44.03
N LYS A 325 -20.40 5.71 45.07
CA LYS A 325 -21.41 5.43 46.10
C LYS A 325 -22.57 6.42 45.99
N LEU A 326 -23.75 5.93 45.65
CA LEU A 326 -25.00 6.70 45.71
C LEU A 326 -25.36 6.95 47.18
N PHE A 327 -25.55 8.23 47.54
CA PHE A 327 -25.78 8.67 48.92
C PHE A 327 -24.73 8.15 49.94
N GLY A 328 -23.51 7.86 49.49
CA GLY A 328 -22.42 7.35 50.34
C GLY A 328 -22.53 5.87 50.78
N LEU A 329 -23.61 5.17 50.43
CA LEU A 329 -23.89 3.81 50.92
C LEU A 329 -23.89 2.76 49.81
N ILE A 330 -24.54 3.02 48.67
CA ILE A 330 -24.81 2.01 47.64
C ILE A 330 -23.78 2.14 46.51
N ARG A 331 -22.97 1.10 46.29
CA ARG A 331 -22.01 1.07 45.18
C ARG A 331 -22.73 0.95 43.84
N ILE A 332 -22.43 1.86 42.93
CA ILE A 332 -22.95 1.87 41.55
C ILE A 332 -21.78 2.09 40.57
N ASN A 333 -21.94 1.61 39.34
CA ASN A 333 -21.03 1.91 38.24
C ASN A 333 -21.62 3.08 37.44
N ALA A 334 -21.06 4.28 37.62
CA ALA A 334 -21.42 5.43 36.82
C ALA A 334 -20.67 5.37 35.48
N GLN A 335 -21.38 5.48 34.37
CA GLN A 335 -20.77 5.54 33.05
C GLN A 335 -20.65 7.01 32.62
N ASN A 336 -19.43 7.50 32.56
CA ASN A 336 -19.11 8.84 32.05
C ASN A 336 -18.64 8.72 30.60
N THR A 337 -18.96 9.72 29.77
CA THR A 337 -18.40 9.82 28.42
C THR A 337 -17.51 11.04 28.35
N GLN A 338 -16.25 10.85 27.99
CA GLN A 338 -15.31 11.93 27.72
C GLN A 338 -15.05 12.01 26.22
N THR A 339 -15.17 13.20 25.64
CA THR A 339 -14.83 13.47 24.24
C THR A 339 -13.49 14.20 24.19
N ALA A 340 -12.53 13.64 23.46
CA ALA A 340 -11.20 14.21 23.33
C ALA A 340 -10.80 14.38 21.87
N ASP A 341 -10.02 15.41 21.57
CA ASP A 341 -9.48 15.69 20.25
C ASP A 341 -8.44 14.62 19.85
N ALA A 342 -8.59 14.01 18.67
CA ALA A 342 -7.72 12.93 18.20
C ALA A 342 -6.35 13.41 17.65
N ASN A 343 -6.15 14.73 17.53
CA ASN A 343 -4.91 15.35 17.07
C ASN A 343 -4.02 15.85 18.20
N ASN A 344 -4.60 16.35 19.28
CA ASN A 344 -3.84 16.90 20.40
C ASN A 344 -4.15 16.22 21.75
N GLY A 345 -5.21 15.41 21.85
CA GLY A 345 -5.58 14.69 23.06
C GLY A 345 -6.17 15.56 24.16
N ASN A 346 -6.60 16.78 23.85
CA ASN A 346 -7.26 17.67 24.81
C ASN A 346 -8.71 17.21 25.03
N LEU A 347 -9.16 17.29 26.28
CA LEU A 347 -10.56 17.05 26.64
C LEU A 347 -11.42 18.20 26.08
N LEU A 348 -12.40 17.86 25.24
CA LEU A 348 -13.33 18.81 24.64
C LEU A 348 -14.63 18.89 25.45
N SER A 349 -15.13 17.74 25.91
CA SER A 349 -16.34 17.69 26.73
C SER A 349 -16.37 16.47 27.64
N GLU A 350 -17.13 16.59 28.73
CA GLU A 350 -17.40 15.50 29.65
C GLU A 350 -18.91 15.43 29.88
N SER A 351 -19.50 14.29 29.56
CA SER A 351 -20.92 13.99 29.80
C SER A 351 -21.04 13.01 30.95
N LYS A 352 -21.78 13.41 31.98
CA LYS A 352 -22.05 12.64 33.19
C LYS A 352 -23.51 12.24 33.23
N PRO A 353 -23.85 11.09 33.82
CA PRO A 353 -25.25 10.74 34.05
C PRO A 353 -25.91 11.78 34.96
N TRP A 354 -27.21 12.01 34.78
CA TRP A 354 -27.94 13.04 35.52
C TRP A 354 -27.86 12.86 37.05
N TYR A 355 -27.72 11.63 37.55
CA TYR A 355 -27.62 11.33 38.98
C TYR A 355 -26.20 11.49 39.54
N TYR A 356 -25.21 11.88 38.74
CA TYR A 356 -23.82 11.94 39.16
C TYR A 356 -23.59 12.85 40.38
N PHE A 357 -24.35 13.93 40.51
CA PHE A 357 -24.28 14.85 41.65
C PHE A 357 -24.74 14.22 42.99
N LEU A 358 -25.49 13.10 42.94
CA LEU A 358 -25.94 12.34 44.12
C LEU A 358 -24.93 11.29 44.59
N THR A 359 -23.76 11.24 43.94
CA THR A 359 -22.78 10.16 44.13
C THR A 359 -21.43 10.70 44.59
N THR A 360 -20.82 10.00 45.55
CA THR A 360 -19.44 10.25 46.00
C THR A 360 -18.51 9.14 45.49
N LYS A 361 -17.20 9.41 45.41
CA LYS A 361 -16.22 8.35 45.09
C LYS A 361 -16.07 7.36 46.24
#